data_AF-A0A522C3A5-F1
#
_entry.id   AF-A0A522C3A5-F1
#
_cell.length_a   1.000
_cell.length_b   1.000
_cell.length_c   1.000
_cell.angle_alpha   90.00
_cell.angle_beta   90.00
_cell.angle_gamma   90.00
#
_symmetry.space_group_name_H-M   'P 1'
#
loop_
_entity.id
_entity.type
_entity.pdbx_description
1 polymer ?
#
loop_
_entity_poly.entity_id
_entity_poly.type
_entity_poly.pdbx_seq_one_letter_code
_entity_poly.pdbx_strand_id
1 'polypeptide(L)'
;MILDHAPEKIHRYNKLCVHYNLVANAVYTARNNLNNLFGNEYLPFLVAALISFDLGRMMGQGAESRYDTERGGFAERLKEKLEIIQPNLQHLTNVRLSEVILDEEQQANSVVAYRKLASGGHNGLNQTGDEFHVGATKLLHFINPGLFLIIDSNTASAFRRSHNVSYRNTTQPGYSGDKYVNCLKFSKADIAEYGVDNFRALELGMPEARIYDKLSFASGSNWF
;
A
#
# COMPACT_ATOMS: atom_id res chain seq x y z
N MET A 1 11.29 5.55 17.57
CA MET A 1 10.17 4.69 17.15
C MET A 1 9.37 5.38 16.04
N ILE A 2 8.53 4.65 15.28
CA ILE A 2 7.79 5.22 14.14
C ILE A 2 6.87 6.37 14.60
N LEU A 3 6.22 6.21 15.75
CA LEU A 3 5.26 7.18 16.29
C LEU A 3 5.86 8.32 17.13
N ASP A 4 7.18 8.36 17.33
CA ASP A 4 7.82 9.49 18.01
C ASP A 4 7.61 10.77 17.19
N HIS A 5 7.28 11.89 17.85
CA HIS A 5 7.01 13.17 17.18
C HIS A 5 5.97 13.04 16.05
N ALA A 6 4.93 12.20 16.27
CA ALA A 6 3.93 11.91 15.25
C ALA A 6 3.22 13.17 14.72
N PRO A 7 2.75 14.13 15.54
CA PRO A 7 2.13 15.35 15.04
C PRO A 7 3.05 16.14 14.09
N GLU A 8 4.32 16.29 14.44
CA GLU A 8 5.30 17.02 13.63
C GLU A 8 5.60 16.30 12.31
N LYS A 9 5.71 14.96 12.35
CA LYS A 9 5.87 14.13 11.15
C LYS A 9 4.68 14.25 10.20
N ILE A 10 3.45 14.17 10.71
CA ILE A 10 2.22 14.35 9.91
C ILE A 10 2.18 15.75 9.30
N HIS A 11 2.42 16.79 10.09
CA HIS A 11 2.42 18.16 9.61
C HIS A 11 3.44 18.36 8.47
N ARG A 12 4.67 17.89 8.67
CA ARG A 12 5.73 17.98 7.66
C ARG A 12 5.40 17.18 6.40
N TYR A 13 4.87 15.97 6.53
CA TYR A 13 4.43 15.17 5.39
C TYR A 13 3.35 15.90 4.59
N ASN A 14 2.33 16.42 5.26
CA ASN A 14 1.24 17.12 4.61
C ASN A 14 1.71 18.38 3.86
N LYS A 15 2.77 19.03 4.33
CA LYS A 15 3.39 20.18 3.66
C LYS A 15 4.24 19.80 2.44
N LEU A 16 5.03 18.72 2.52
CA LEU A 16 6.03 18.37 1.49
C LEU A 16 5.50 17.38 0.44
N CYS A 17 4.52 16.56 0.82
CA CYS A 17 4.00 15.45 0.01
C CYS A 17 2.55 15.69 -0.42
N VAL A 18 2.21 16.95 -0.72
CA VAL A 18 0.83 17.38 -1.07
C VAL A 18 0.24 16.55 -2.21
N HIS A 19 1.04 16.26 -3.25
CA HIS A 19 0.59 15.48 -4.42
C HIS A 19 0.12 14.07 -4.04
N TYR A 20 0.81 13.38 -3.13
CA TYR A 20 0.38 12.07 -2.64
C TYR A 20 -0.95 12.14 -1.89
N ASN A 21 -1.17 13.20 -1.10
CA ASN A 21 -2.43 13.39 -0.38
C ASN A 21 -3.61 13.67 -1.32
N LEU A 22 -3.42 14.53 -2.34
CA LEU A 22 -4.47 14.84 -3.30
C LEU A 22 -4.96 13.59 -4.03
N VAL A 23 -4.02 12.77 -4.50
CA VAL A 23 -4.37 11.57 -5.26
C VAL A 23 -4.94 10.48 -4.35
N ALA A 24 -4.36 10.27 -3.17
CA ALA A 24 -4.92 9.34 -2.18
C ALA A 24 -6.38 9.70 -1.83
N ASN A 25 -6.67 10.97 -1.56
CA ASN A 25 -8.03 11.42 -1.25
C ASN A 25 -9.02 11.20 -2.41
N ALA A 26 -8.60 11.45 -3.65
CA ALA A 26 -9.42 11.20 -4.83
C ALA A 26 -9.75 9.70 -4.97
N VAL A 27 -8.76 8.84 -4.76
CA VAL A 27 -8.92 7.38 -4.82
C VAL A 27 -9.82 6.88 -3.69
N TYR A 28 -9.65 7.38 -2.46
CA TYR A 28 -10.51 7.00 -1.34
C TYR A 28 -11.95 7.47 -1.54
N THR A 29 -12.15 8.65 -2.12
CA THR A 29 -13.49 9.16 -2.47
C THR A 29 -14.15 8.24 -3.48
N ALA A 30 -13.43 7.86 -4.54
CA ALA A 30 -13.94 6.91 -5.53
C ALA A 30 -14.25 5.55 -4.90
N ARG A 31 -13.33 5.02 -4.09
CA ARG A 31 -13.51 3.75 -3.35
C ARG A 31 -14.82 3.73 -2.55
N ASN A 32 -15.14 4.83 -1.85
CA ASN A 32 -16.33 4.92 -1.01
C ASN A 32 -17.63 5.02 -1.82
N ASN A 33 -17.55 5.40 -3.10
CA ASN A 33 -18.70 5.56 -3.99
C ASN A 33 -18.93 4.35 -4.91
N LEU A 34 -17.99 3.39 -4.94
CA LEU A 34 -18.04 2.24 -5.84
C LEU A 34 -18.37 0.96 -5.07
N ASN A 35 -19.25 0.14 -5.65
CA ASN A 35 -19.66 -1.13 -5.04
C ASN A 35 -18.64 -2.25 -5.26
N ASN A 36 -17.92 -2.23 -6.38
CA ASN A 36 -16.96 -3.28 -6.74
C ASN A 36 -15.54 -2.72 -6.88
N LEU A 37 -14.73 -2.92 -5.83
CA LEU A 37 -13.32 -2.48 -5.78
C LEU A 37 -12.37 -3.36 -6.61
N PHE A 38 -12.86 -4.45 -7.20
CA PHE A 38 -12.09 -5.34 -8.09
C PHE A 38 -12.57 -5.26 -9.54
N GLY A 39 -13.56 -4.40 -9.82
CA GLY A 39 -14.16 -4.24 -11.14
C GLY A 39 -13.53 -3.13 -11.98
N ASN A 40 -13.98 -3.06 -13.23
CA ASN A 40 -13.48 -2.10 -14.23
C ASN A 40 -13.68 -0.62 -13.83
N GLU A 41 -14.70 -0.31 -13.02
CA GLU A 41 -14.99 1.07 -12.60
C GLU A 41 -13.92 1.64 -11.66
N TYR A 42 -13.28 0.79 -10.85
CA TYR A 42 -12.24 1.24 -9.91
C TYR A 42 -10.83 1.23 -10.53
N LEU A 43 -10.64 0.46 -11.60
CA LEU A 43 -9.35 0.27 -12.26
C LEU A 43 -8.67 1.60 -12.68
N PRO A 44 -9.35 2.59 -13.29
CA PRO A 44 -8.73 3.87 -13.64
C PRO A 44 -8.15 4.61 -12.44
N PHE A 45 -8.81 4.54 -11.27
CA PHE A 45 -8.34 5.18 -10.05
C PHE A 45 -7.07 4.50 -9.51
N LEU A 46 -7.02 3.16 -9.53
CA LEU A 46 -5.82 2.41 -9.17
C LEU A 46 -4.64 2.73 -10.10
N VAL A 47 -4.87 2.77 -11.42
CA VAL A 47 -3.85 3.13 -12.41
C VAL A 47 -3.34 4.55 -12.17
N ALA A 48 -4.24 5.53 -12.02
CA ALA A 48 -3.88 6.92 -11.75
C ALA A 48 -3.05 7.04 -10.45
N ALA A 49 -3.47 6.34 -9.39
CA ALA A 49 -2.76 6.33 -8.12
C ALA A 49 -1.33 5.80 -8.26
N LEU A 50 -1.14 4.68 -8.97
CA LEU A 50 0.19 4.11 -9.16
C LEU A 50 1.12 5.04 -9.97
N ILE A 51 0.59 5.73 -10.99
CA ILE A 51 1.35 6.73 -11.75
C ILE A 51 1.80 7.87 -10.83
N SER A 52 0.88 8.42 -10.05
CA SER A 52 1.17 9.53 -9.12
C SER A 52 2.08 9.15 -7.97
N PHE A 53 2.18 7.86 -7.65
CA PHE A 53 3.13 7.29 -6.70
C PHE A 53 4.38 6.73 -7.41
N ASP A 54 4.80 7.38 -8.48
CA ASP A 54 6.06 7.16 -9.22
C ASP A 54 6.26 5.75 -9.82
N LEU A 55 5.19 4.98 -10.03
CA LEU A 55 5.31 3.65 -10.65
C LEU A 55 5.11 3.65 -12.16
N GLY A 56 4.85 4.80 -12.79
CA GLY A 56 4.63 4.91 -14.23
C GLY A 56 5.74 4.27 -15.09
N ARG A 57 7.00 4.34 -14.64
CA ARG A 57 8.17 3.72 -15.29
C ARG A 57 8.10 2.20 -15.33
N MET A 58 7.49 1.56 -14.35
CA MET A 58 7.34 0.11 -14.27
C MET A 58 6.12 -0.38 -15.06
N MET A 59 5.21 0.52 -15.43
CA MET A 59 3.91 0.20 -16.02
C MET A 59 3.89 0.28 -17.55
N GLY A 60 5.03 0.36 -18.24
CA GLY A 60 5.03 0.51 -19.70
C GLY A 60 5.26 1.92 -20.22
N GLN A 61 6.07 2.77 -19.55
CA GLN A 61 6.28 4.14 -20.02
C GLN A 61 6.77 4.15 -21.47
N GLY A 62 6.00 4.81 -22.36
CA GLY A 62 6.27 4.88 -23.80
C GLY A 62 5.55 3.85 -24.67
N ALA A 63 4.85 2.86 -24.08
CA ALA A 63 4.03 1.91 -24.83
C ALA A 63 2.66 2.50 -25.18
N GLU A 64 2.22 2.33 -26.44
CA GLU A 64 0.96 2.89 -26.95
C GLU A 64 -0.28 2.33 -26.25
N SER A 65 -0.28 1.03 -25.90
CA SER A 65 -1.43 0.33 -25.29
C SER A 65 -1.32 0.15 -23.76
N ARG A 66 -0.45 0.91 -23.08
CA ARG A 66 -0.14 0.67 -21.65
C ARG A 66 -1.37 0.64 -20.72
N TYR A 67 -2.37 1.47 -20.98
CA TYR A 67 -3.59 1.57 -20.15
C TYR A 67 -4.84 1.03 -20.85
N ASP A 68 -4.64 0.35 -21.98
CA ASP A 68 -5.70 -0.37 -22.66
C ASP A 68 -5.99 -1.68 -21.90
N THR A 69 -7.26 -1.94 -21.65
CA THR A 69 -7.75 -3.12 -20.91
C THR A 69 -7.95 -4.34 -21.79
N GLU A 70 -7.70 -4.25 -23.11
CA GLU A 70 -7.99 -5.30 -24.09
C GLU A 70 -6.78 -5.61 -25.01
N ARG A 71 -5.62 -4.99 -24.79
CA ARG A 71 -4.45 -5.05 -25.69
C ARG A 71 -3.15 -5.50 -25.01
N GLY A 72 -3.26 -6.39 -24.03
CA GLY A 72 -2.17 -6.94 -23.24
C GLY A 72 -1.41 -5.90 -22.41
N GLY A 73 -2.01 -4.73 -22.16
CA GLY A 73 -1.41 -3.60 -21.46
C GLY A 73 -1.24 -3.84 -19.96
N PHE A 74 -0.67 -2.85 -19.25
CA PHE A 74 -0.62 -2.88 -17.79
C PHE A 74 -2.03 -2.94 -17.19
N ALA A 75 -3.00 -2.20 -17.76
CA ALA A 75 -4.37 -2.17 -17.23
C ALA A 75 -5.07 -3.53 -17.34
N GLU A 76 -4.92 -4.26 -18.45
CA GLU A 76 -5.44 -5.62 -18.59
C GLU A 76 -4.79 -6.58 -17.58
N ARG A 77 -3.46 -6.60 -17.48
CA ARG A 77 -2.76 -7.44 -16.49
C ARG A 77 -3.18 -7.09 -15.06
N LEU A 78 -3.40 -5.81 -14.76
CA LEU A 78 -3.91 -5.40 -13.45
C LEU A 78 -5.33 -5.91 -13.20
N LYS A 79 -6.23 -5.80 -14.20
CA LYS A 79 -7.59 -6.33 -14.10
C LYS A 79 -7.58 -7.83 -13.78
N GLU A 80 -6.84 -8.63 -14.53
CA GLU A 80 -6.71 -10.07 -14.28
C GLU A 80 -6.18 -10.37 -12.87
N LYS A 81 -5.20 -9.60 -12.40
CA LYS A 81 -4.66 -9.75 -11.04
C LYS A 81 -5.68 -9.40 -9.97
N LEU A 82 -6.50 -8.37 -10.17
CA LEU A 82 -7.57 -7.99 -9.25
C LEU A 82 -8.62 -9.09 -9.13
N GLU A 83 -9.05 -9.67 -10.26
CA GLU A 83 -9.98 -10.81 -10.29
C GLU A 83 -9.42 -12.02 -9.50
N ILE A 84 -8.13 -12.33 -9.68
CA ILE A 84 -7.47 -13.44 -8.99
C ILE A 84 -7.40 -13.25 -7.47
N ILE A 85 -7.14 -12.02 -6.99
CA ILE A 85 -6.98 -11.77 -5.54
C ILE A 85 -8.28 -11.42 -4.84
N GLN A 86 -9.36 -11.15 -5.58
CA GLN A 86 -10.65 -10.76 -5.01
C GLN A 86 -11.13 -11.74 -3.92
N PRO A 87 -11.11 -13.07 -4.11
CA PRO A 87 -11.56 -14.00 -3.07
C PRO A 87 -10.76 -13.90 -1.77
N ASN A 88 -9.47 -13.56 -1.86
CA ASN A 88 -8.59 -13.41 -0.70
C ASN A 88 -8.81 -12.09 0.05
N LEU A 89 -9.31 -11.04 -0.62
CA LEU A 89 -9.36 -9.69 -0.04
C LEU A 89 -10.76 -9.13 0.16
N GLN A 90 -11.79 -9.68 -0.48
CA GLN A 90 -13.13 -9.09 -0.46
C GLN A 90 -13.66 -8.89 0.97
N HIS A 91 -13.47 -9.88 1.84
CA HIS A 91 -13.86 -9.83 3.25
C HIS A 91 -13.02 -8.86 4.10
N LEU A 92 -11.85 -8.47 3.62
CA LEU A 92 -10.96 -7.52 4.29
C LEU A 92 -11.15 -6.08 3.82
N THR A 93 -11.99 -5.80 2.81
CA THR A 93 -12.03 -4.48 2.15
C THR A 93 -12.36 -3.32 3.08
N ASN A 94 -13.16 -3.52 4.13
CA ASN A 94 -13.60 -2.47 5.06
C ASN A 94 -13.06 -2.62 6.50
N VAL A 95 -12.11 -3.53 6.70
CA VAL A 95 -11.53 -3.78 8.03
C VAL A 95 -10.48 -2.71 8.36
N ARG A 96 -10.35 -2.32 9.62
CA ARG A 96 -9.31 -1.37 10.08
C ARG A 96 -8.13 -2.09 10.72
N LEU A 97 -6.96 -1.49 10.66
CA LEU A 97 -5.71 -2.04 11.21
C LEU A 97 -5.76 -2.24 12.73
N SER A 98 -6.39 -1.31 13.45
CA SER A 98 -6.62 -1.44 14.90
C SER A 98 -7.61 -2.53 15.26
N GLU A 99 -8.54 -2.87 14.37
CA GLU A 99 -9.68 -3.78 14.61
C GLU A 99 -9.46 -5.19 14.04
N VAL A 100 -8.59 -5.35 13.04
CA VAL A 100 -8.35 -6.64 12.38
C VAL A 100 -7.83 -7.69 13.36
N ILE A 101 -8.32 -8.92 13.21
CA ILE A 101 -7.81 -10.11 13.89
C ILE A 101 -6.93 -10.82 12.87
N LEU A 102 -5.63 -10.51 12.83
CA LEU A 102 -4.67 -11.14 11.92
C LEU A 102 -4.39 -12.61 12.32
N ASP A 103 -5.40 -13.47 12.24
CA ASP A 103 -5.27 -14.92 12.41
C ASP A 103 -4.52 -15.58 11.24
N GLU A 104 -4.34 -16.90 11.29
CA GLU A 104 -3.61 -17.64 10.27
C GLU A 104 -4.22 -17.49 8.87
N GLU A 105 -5.55 -17.51 8.77
CA GLU A 105 -6.27 -17.40 7.51
C GLU A 105 -6.11 -16.00 6.88
N GLN A 106 -6.32 -14.94 7.65
CA GLN A 106 -6.21 -13.56 7.16
C GLN A 106 -4.76 -13.22 6.78
N GLN A 107 -3.79 -13.73 7.53
CA GLN A 107 -2.38 -13.63 7.19
C GLN A 107 -2.09 -14.35 5.87
N ALA A 108 -2.55 -15.59 5.71
CA ALA A 108 -2.36 -16.36 4.48
C ALA A 108 -3.00 -15.66 3.28
N ASN A 109 -4.24 -15.16 3.41
CA ASN A 109 -4.94 -14.39 2.40
C ASN A 109 -4.16 -13.14 1.98
N SER A 110 -3.65 -12.37 2.95
CA SER A 110 -2.83 -11.19 2.70
C SER A 110 -1.52 -11.53 1.98
N VAL A 111 -0.85 -12.61 2.38
CA VAL A 111 0.39 -13.10 1.74
C VAL A 111 0.12 -13.56 0.31
N VAL A 112 -0.96 -14.30 0.07
CA VAL A 112 -1.34 -14.77 -1.27
C VAL A 112 -1.62 -13.60 -2.18
N ALA A 113 -2.46 -12.65 -1.75
CA ALA A 113 -2.78 -11.47 -2.53
C ALA A 113 -1.53 -10.64 -2.86
N TYR A 114 -0.68 -10.39 -1.85
CA TYR A 114 0.61 -9.74 -2.04
C TYR A 114 1.47 -10.46 -3.09
N ARG A 115 1.66 -11.78 -2.95
CA ARG A 115 2.52 -12.58 -3.85
C ARG A 115 1.99 -12.55 -5.29
N LYS A 116 0.66 -12.63 -5.47
CA LYS A 116 0.05 -12.55 -6.80
C LYS A 116 0.26 -11.19 -7.46
N LEU A 117 0.12 -10.10 -6.72
CA LEU A 117 0.36 -8.75 -7.22
C LEU A 117 1.85 -8.48 -7.48
N ALA A 118 2.73 -9.00 -6.63
CA ALA A 118 4.17 -8.76 -6.70
C ALA A 118 4.90 -9.65 -7.71
N SER A 119 4.32 -10.77 -8.14
CA SER A 119 4.99 -11.74 -9.02
C SER A 119 5.48 -11.09 -10.31
N GLY A 120 6.74 -11.36 -10.68
CA GLY A 120 7.31 -11.01 -11.98
C GLY A 120 6.90 -11.97 -13.12
N GLY A 121 7.66 -11.95 -14.20
CA GLY A 121 7.46 -12.76 -15.41
C GLY A 121 6.48 -12.15 -16.42
N HIS A 122 6.10 -12.95 -17.43
CA HIS A 122 5.27 -12.50 -18.56
C HIS A 122 3.92 -11.89 -18.12
N ASN A 123 3.31 -12.45 -17.07
CA ASN A 123 2.04 -11.97 -16.51
C ASN A 123 2.26 -11.04 -15.29
N GLY A 124 3.47 -10.51 -15.14
CA GLY A 124 3.83 -9.58 -14.09
C GLY A 124 3.31 -8.16 -14.36
N LEU A 125 3.12 -7.40 -13.29
CA LEU A 125 2.72 -5.99 -13.42
C LEU A 125 3.88 -5.08 -13.83
N ASN A 126 5.12 -5.50 -13.59
CA ASN A 126 6.30 -4.79 -14.07
C ASN A 126 6.59 -5.17 -15.54
N GLN A 127 6.69 -4.18 -16.41
CA GLN A 127 6.99 -4.38 -17.83
C GLN A 127 8.32 -5.10 -18.10
N THR A 128 9.30 -4.97 -17.20
CA THR A 128 10.62 -5.60 -17.38
C THR A 128 10.63 -7.08 -16.98
N GLY A 129 9.53 -7.59 -16.41
CA GLY A 129 9.43 -8.93 -15.86
C GLY A 129 9.95 -9.07 -14.42
N ASP A 130 10.47 -7.99 -13.82
CA ASP A 130 10.89 -7.99 -12.41
C ASP A 130 9.69 -8.06 -11.45
N GLU A 131 9.95 -8.33 -10.17
CA GLU A 131 8.92 -8.30 -9.14
C GLU A 131 8.40 -6.87 -8.89
N PHE A 132 7.10 -6.74 -8.61
CA PHE A 132 6.37 -5.48 -8.47
C PHE A 132 6.03 -5.15 -7.01
N HIS A 133 6.94 -5.42 -6.07
CA HIS A 133 6.67 -5.40 -4.63
C HIS A 133 6.07 -4.08 -4.10
N VAL A 134 6.69 -2.93 -4.38
CA VAL A 134 6.19 -1.63 -3.89
C VAL A 134 4.80 -1.35 -4.47
N GLY A 135 4.60 -1.66 -5.75
CA GLY A 135 3.31 -1.51 -6.41
C GLY A 135 2.23 -2.44 -5.87
N ALA A 136 2.59 -3.66 -5.49
CA ALA A 136 1.70 -4.58 -4.81
C ALA A 136 1.19 -3.99 -3.48
N THR A 137 2.08 -3.42 -2.66
CA THR A 137 1.64 -2.78 -1.40
C THR A 137 0.74 -1.56 -1.62
N LYS A 138 1.02 -0.75 -2.66
CA LYS A 138 0.16 0.38 -3.05
C LYS A 138 -1.21 -0.08 -3.52
N LEU A 139 -1.29 -1.13 -4.32
CA LEU A 139 -2.57 -1.71 -4.75
C LEU A 139 -3.37 -2.24 -3.57
N LEU A 140 -2.76 -3.00 -2.66
CA LEU A 140 -3.40 -3.45 -1.42
C LEU A 140 -3.92 -2.28 -0.59
N HIS A 141 -3.09 -1.25 -0.41
CA HIS A 141 -3.46 -0.03 0.29
C HIS A 141 -4.66 0.68 -0.35
N PHE A 142 -4.69 0.85 -1.68
CA PHE A 142 -5.83 1.50 -2.32
C PHE A 142 -7.10 0.63 -2.33
N ILE A 143 -6.99 -0.69 -2.21
CA ILE A 143 -8.15 -1.57 -2.00
C ILE A 143 -8.71 -1.38 -0.57
N ASN A 144 -7.84 -1.38 0.44
CA ASN A 144 -8.23 -1.06 1.82
C ASN A 144 -7.19 -0.17 2.53
N PRO A 145 -7.41 1.16 2.53
CA PRO A 145 -6.49 2.09 3.17
C PRO A 145 -6.62 2.12 4.70
N GLY A 146 -7.64 1.43 5.25
CA GLY A 146 -7.81 1.25 6.69
C GLY A 146 -6.92 0.15 7.26
N LEU A 147 -6.50 -0.82 6.45
CA LEU A 147 -5.73 -2.00 6.89
C LEU A 147 -4.34 -2.08 6.28
N PHE A 148 -4.24 -1.97 4.96
CA PHE A 148 -3.02 -2.31 4.23
C PHE A 148 -2.08 -1.12 4.10
N LEU A 149 -0.82 -1.33 4.47
CA LEU A 149 0.24 -0.31 4.44
C LEU A 149 0.92 -0.24 3.06
N ILE A 150 1.51 0.91 2.75
CA ILE A 150 2.45 1.10 1.64
C ILE A 150 3.87 0.88 2.17
N ILE A 151 4.55 -0.17 1.71
CA ILE A 151 5.94 -0.46 2.11
C ILE A 151 6.88 -0.10 0.97
N ASP A 152 7.27 1.17 0.90
CA ASP A 152 8.37 1.65 0.07
C ASP A 152 9.73 1.53 0.80
N SER A 153 10.80 2.03 0.19
CA SER A 153 12.14 1.97 0.79
C SER A 153 12.27 2.76 2.09
N ASN A 154 11.55 3.88 2.23
CA ASN A 154 11.55 4.67 3.45
C ASN A 154 10.85 3.90 4.58
N THR A 155 9.64 3.40 4.30
CA THR A 155 8.86 2.62 5.25
C THR A 155 9.58 1.33 5.66
N ALA A 156 10.18 0.61 4.70
CA ALA A 156 11.02 -0.55 5.00
C ALA A 156 12.21 -0.19 5.91
N SER A 157 12.85 0.96 5.69
CA SER A 157 13.91 1.47 6.56
C SER A 157 13.40 1.78 7.98
N ALA A 158 12.20 2.34 8.11
CA ALA A 158 11.58 2.64 9.40
C ALA A 158 11.27 1.36 10.20
N PHE A 159 10.69 0.34 9.55
CA PHE A 159 10.44 -0.97 10.18
C PHE A 159 11.72 -1.69 10.56
N ARG A 160 12.77 -1.61 9.72
CA ARG A 160 14.06 -2.18 10.07
C ARG A 160 14.63 -1.57 11.34
N ARG A 161 14.56 -0.26 11.49
CA ARG A 161 15.12 0.44 12.67
C ARG A 161 14.28 0.28 13.93
N SER A 162 12.96 0.32 13.80
CA SER A 162 12.06 0.34 14.97
C SER A 162 11.70 -1.07 15.43
N HIS A 163 11.58 -2.01 14.49
CA HIS A 163 10.99 -3.34 14.71
C HIS A 163 11.92 -4.49 14.30
N ASN A 164 13.17 -4.19 13.91
CA ASN A 164 14.15 -5.19 13.47
C ASN A 164 13.66 -6.12 12.34
N VAL A 165 12.72 -5.66 11.50
CA VAL A 165 12.32 -6.41 10.30
C VAL A 165 13.54 -6.54 9.39
N SER A 166 13.84 -7.75 8.92
CA SER A 166 15.06 -8.12 8.19
C SER A 166 15.14 -7.60 6.74
N TYR A 167 14.88 -6.31 6.56
CA TYR A 167 15.11 -5.58 5.33
C TYR A 167 16.59 -5.22 5.16
N ARG A 168 17.09 -5.29 3.93
CA ARG A 168 18.44 -4.83 3.57
C ARG A 168 18.49 -3.31 3.45
N ASN A 169 19.65 -2.70 3.66
CA ASN A 169 19.87 -1.26 3.49
C ASN A 169 20.10 -0.87 2.03
N THR A 170 19.13 -1.17 1.16
CA THR A 170 19.24 -0.94 -0.29
C THR A 170 17.89 -0.48 -0.84
N THR A 171 17.86 -0.07 -2.11
CA THR A 171 16.61 0.25 -2.83
C THR A 171 15.73 -0.99 -3.08
N GLN A 172 16.30 -2.20 -2.96
CA GLN A 172 15.62 -3.49 -3.03
C GLN A 172 15.86 -4.26 -1.71
N PRO A 173 15.16 -3.90 -0.63
CA PRO A 173 15.41 -4.41 0.72
C PRO A 173 15.13 -5.91 0.91
N GLY A 174 14.69 -6.63 -0.14
CA GLY A 174 14.28 -8.03 -0.09
C GLY A 174 12.88 -8.16 0.51
N TYR A 175 11.89 -7.63 -0.20
CA TYR A 175 10.49 -7.71 0.20
C TYR A 175 9.97 -9.15 0.16
N SER A 176 8.96 -9.45 0.98
CA SER A 176 8.22 -10.70 0.93
C SER A 176 6.84 -10.52 1.56
N GLY A 177 5.90 -11.41 1.24
CA GLY A 177 4.57 -11.39 1.87
C GLY A 177 4.65 -11.56 3.39
N ASP A 178 5.57 -12.40 3.87
CA ASP A 178 5.73 -12.64 5.31
C ASP A 178 6.24 -11.40 6.04
N LYS A 179 7.22 -10.68 5.44
CA LYS A 179 7.67 -9.38 5.97
C LYS A 179 6.54 -8.34 5.93
N TYR A 180 5.74 -8.34 4.88
CA TYR A 180 4.60 -7.44 4.75
C TYR A 180 3.59 -7.65 5.89
N VAL A 181 3.17 -8.89 6.14
CA VAL A 181 2.28 -9.22 7.26
C VAL A 181 2.89 -8.88 8.62
N ASN A 182 4.20 -9.09 8.81
CA ASN A 182 4.87 -8.66 10.04
C ASN A 182 4.79 -7.15 10.23
N CYS A 183 4.92 -6.35 9.15
CA CYS A 183 4.73 -4.90 9.23
C CYS A 183 3.31 -4.54 9.67
N LEU A 184 2.27 -5.25 9.22
CA LEU A 184 0.89 -5.05 9.69
C LEU A 184 0.77 -5.34 11.20
N LYS A 185 1.36 -6.44 11.67
CA LYS A 185 1.36 -6.81 13.10
C LYS A 185 2.03 -5.75 13.97
N PHE A 186 3.22 -5.30 13.58
CA PHE A 186 3.93 -4.25 14.31
C PHE A 186 3.18 -2.93 14.31
N SER A 187 2.58 -2.55 13.18
CA SER A 187 1.80 -1.31 13.11
C SER A 187 0.54 -1.34 13.96
N LYS A 188 -0.14 -2.49 14.01
CA LYS A 188 -1.26 -2.70 14.92
C LYS A 188 -0.82 -2.55 16.39
N ALA A 189 0.34 -3.12 16.75
CA ALA A 189 0.90 -2.99 18.10
C ALA A 189 1.26 -1.53 18.44
N ASP A 190 1.97 -0.84 17.53
CA ASP A 190 2.33 0.57 17.69
C ASP A 190 1.09 1.46 17.88
N ILE A 191 0.04 1.26 17.08
CA ILE A 191 -1.24 2.00 17.21
C ILE A 191 -1.91 1.71 18.56
N ALA A 192 -1.90 0.45 19.00
CA ALA A 192 -2.47 0.08 20.29
C ALA A 192 -1.71 0.71 21.46
N GLU A 193 -0.38 0.70 21.40
CA GLU A 193 0.49 1.32 22.43
C GLU A 193 0.34 2.84 22.48
N TYR A 194 0.21 3.50 21.32
CA TYR A 194 -0.04 4.95 21.25
C TYR A 194 -1.43 5.36 21.74
N GLY A 195 -2.36 4.42 21.76
CA GLY A 195 -3.78 4.65 22.00
C GLY A 195 -4.52 4.93 20.69
N VAL A 196 -5.48 4.08 20.34
CA VAL A 196 -6.21 4.12 19.07
C VAL A 196 -6.87 5.48 18.83
N ASP A 197 -7.50 6.06 19.85
CA ASP A 197 -8.18 7.35 19.71
C ASP A 197 -7.18 8.50 19.50
N ASN A 198 -6.07 8.50 20.23
CA ASN A 198 -4.98 9.47 20.04
C ASN A 198 -4.38 9.35 18.63
N PHE A 199 -4.19 8.12 18.15
CA PHE A 199 -3.65 7.86 16.82
C PHE A 199 -4.58 8.40 15.73
N ARG A 200 -5.89 8.13 15.84
CA ARG A 200 -6.90 8.66 14.90
C ARG A 200 -7.02 10.18 14.97
N ALA A 201 -6.77 10.78 16.14
CA ALA A 201 -6.78 12.23 16.31
C ALA A 201 -5.59 12.94 15.63
N LEU A 202 -4.53 12.21 15.23
CA LEU A 202 -3.43 12.79 14.45
C LEU A 202 -3.88 13.37 13.11
N GLU A 203 -4.89 12.76 12.48
CA GLU A 203 -5.44 13.24 11.22
C GLU A 203 -6.90 12.78 11.03
N LEU A 204 -7.83 13.64 11.41
CA LEU A 204 -9.26 13.32 11.41
C LEU A 204 -9.77 12.97 10.00
N GLY A 205 -10.58 11.92 9.92
CA GLY A 205 -11.17 11.44 8.66
C GLY A 205 -10.22 10.65 7.77
N MET A 206 -8.95 10.46 8.16
CA MET A 206 -8.00 9.66 7.40
C MET A 206 -8.04 8.18 7.79
N PRO A 207 -7.90 7.25 6.82
CA PRO A 207 -7.74 5.84 7.12
C PRO A 207 -6.47 5.55 7.94
N GLU A 208 -6.53 4.59 8.87
CA GLU A 208 -5.44 4.31 9.82
C GLU A 208 -4.13 3.94 9.14
N ALA A 209 -4.18 3.06 8.14
CA ALA A 209 -2.99 2.64 7.41
C ALA A 209 -2.35 3.84 6.69
N ARG A 210 -3.17 4.79 6.21
CA ARG A 210 -2.66 6.03 5.59
C ARG A 210 -1.96 6.94 6.59
N ILE A 211 -2.50 7.12 7.80
CA ILE A 211 -1.81 7.87 8.87
C ILE A 211 -0.46 7.21 9.15
N TYR A 212 -0.46 5.88 9.31
CA TYR A 212 0.74 5.13 9.63
C TYR A 212 1.79 5.22 8.50
N ASP A 213 1.39 5.11 7.24
CA ASP A 213 2.27 5.23 6.07
C ASP A 213 3.01 6.58 6.05
N LYS A 214 2.34 7.67 6.43
CA LYS A 214 2.99 8.99 6.52
C LYS A 214 4.06 9.02 7.60
N LEU A 215 3.77 8.42 8.76
CA LEU A 215 4.68 8.35 9.90
C LEU A 215 5.88 7.44 9.60
N SER A 216 5.67 6.29 8.98
CA SER A 216 6.74 5.38 8.59
C SER A 216 7.59 5.95 7.48
N PHE A 217 7.00 6.64 6.50
CA PHE A 217 7.74 7.37 5.47
C PHE A 217 8.65 8.43 6.09
N ALA A 218 8.08 9.33 6.91
CA ALA A 218 8.84 10.41 7.56
C ALA A 218 9.96 9.87 8.46
N SER A 219 9.65 8.82 9.22
CA SER A 219 10.64 8.14 10.07
C SER A 219 11.74 7.51 9.24
N GLY A 220 11.42 6.88 8.11
CA GLY A 220 12.36 6.29 7.17
C GLY A 220 13.29 7.30 6.51
N SER A 221 12.75 8.47 6.18
CA SER A 221 13.45 9.60 5.56
C SER A 221 14.28 10.46 6.53
N ASN A 222 14.40 10.06 7.81
CA ASN A 222 15.14 10.80 8.85
C ASN A 222 14.65 12.24 9.01
N TRP A 223 13.34 12.46 8.97
CA TRP A 223 12.80 13.81 9.17
C TRP A 223 12.95 14.32 10.61
N PHE A 224 13.25 13.43 11.56
CA PHE A 224 13.54 13.69 12.97
C PHE A 224 14.43 12.57 13.51
#